data_AF-A0A534K9S5-F1
#
_entry.id   AF-A0A534K9S5-F1
#
_cell.length_a   1.000
_cell.length_b   1.000
_cell.length_c   1.000
_cell.angle_alpha   90.00
_cell.angle_beta   90.00
_cell.angle_gamma   90.00
#
_symmetry.space_group_name_H-M   'P 1'
#
loop_
_entity.id
_entity.type
_entity.pdbx_description
1 polymer ?
#
loop_
_entity_poly.entity_id
_entity_poly.type
_entity_poly.pdbx_seq_one_letter_code
_entity_poly.pdbx_strand_id
1 'polypeptide(L)'
;MRLMVLAVLATATLFLPSLISPATALTDAPDGIRVLFDFGDGTYRWANATVADPAAVNATWYAVQGAATSGGVWISWTWYSGSFGSGIFITDIGNRSPPTVGIFIWNSTATVWDPAPVGIRDLVVTDGDVVALIDTAYDPVTYRSYPPAPTPLSPFPVTEFRGDLMNSGTSASATPNNPGVRWDRDTGAREIASTPAVAYGRVFVETMHGSLALDVVTGEIVWTNAAAKGFSSPASFDNSVIVGTSNGTVVRLNASDGRLLWETRLLARTLFSGITSSPKVEFDRVFIGTFNESGGAGEVVSLWARNGTVAWRHPTGSVHFSSPAVAKDTVYVGVMGTYNTTSQVTFDPPFGVLALDATSGAERWFYPTAGSVAASPAIAGPRVLAPSKDGNVYAIDRATGALDWTASVGAGISSPAVAESTVFVGGGAFGGGGRVWALD
;
A
#
# COMPACT_ATOMS: atom_id res chain seq x y z
N MET A 1 67.29 -22.76 -30.54
CA MET A 1 66.12 -23.35 -31.21
C MET A 1 65.05 -23.62 -30.15
N ARG A 2 64.16 -22.64 -29.90
CA ARG A 2 63.05 -22.74 -28.93
C ARG A 2 61.77 -22.96 -29.75
N LEU A 3 61.12 -24.12 -29.60
CA LEU A 3 59.87 -24.42 -30.29
C LEU A 3 58.70 -23.77 -29.52
N MET A 4 57.92 -22.96 -30.24
CA MET A 4 56.60 -22.48 -29.84
C MET A 4 55.59 -23.62 -29.95
N VAL A 5 54.78 -23.84 -28.91
CA VAL A 5 53.55 -24.64 -29.00
C VAL A 5 52.37 -23.68 -28.86
N LEU A 6 51.61 -23.56 -29.94
CA LEU A 6 50.35 -22.85 -30.06
C LEU A 6 49.28 -23.59 -29.25
N ALA A 7 48.67 -22.94 -28.26
CA ALA A 7 47.44 -23.41 -27.63
C ALA A 7 46.24 -22.81 -28.37
N VAL A 8 45.47 -23.67 -29.04
CA VAL A 8 44.20 -23.32 -29.70
C VAL A 8 43.13 -23.22 -28.61
N LEU A 9 42.65 -22.00 -28.34
CA LEU A 9 41.46 -21.76 -27.52
C LEU A 9 40.21 -21.96 -28.39
N ALA A 10 39.52 -23.08 -28.21
CA ALA A 10 38.17 -23.29 -28.71
C ALA A 10 37.19 -22.49 -27.83
N THR A 11 36.62 -21.43 -28.39
CA THR A 11 35.48 -20.72 -27.82
C THR A 11 34.22 -21.57 -27.95
N ALA A 12 33.79 -22.20 -26.87
CA ALA A 12 32.46 -22.77 -26.75
C ALA A 12 31.50 -21.67 -26.27
N THR A 13 30.74 -21.09 -27.20
CA THR A 13 29.58 -20.24 -26.92
C THR A 13 28.47 -21.10 -26.35
N LEU A 14 28.36 -21.15 -25.02
CA LEU A 14 27.20 -21.68 -24.31
C LEU A 14 26.05 -20.66 -24.43
N PHE A 15 25.14 -20.92 -25.36
CA PHE A 15 23.80 -20.33 -25.33
C PHE A 15 23.04 -20.97 -24.16
N LEU A 16 23.02 -20.29 -23.02
CA LEU A 16 22.01 -20.54 -22.00
C LEU A 16 20.72 -19.89 -22.49
N PRO A 17 19.62 -20.64 -22.71
CA PRO A 17 18.33 -20.00 -22.91
C PRO A 17 18.01 -19.24 -21.63
N SER A 18 17.81 -17.93 -21.76
CA SER A 18 17.31 -17.07 -20.69
C SER A 18 15.96 -17.63 -20.24
N LEU A 19 15.95 -18.43 -19.18
CA LEU A 19 14.75 -18.71 -18.43
C LEU A 19 14.41 -17.40 -17.70
N ILE A 20 13.69 -16.54 -18.41
CA ILE A 20 12.93 -15.45 -17.82
C ILE A 20 11.91 -16.14 -16.91
N SER A 21 12.24 -16.33 -15.64
CA SER A 21 11.22 -16.41 -14.61
C SER A 21 10.95 -14.98 -14.17
N PRO A 22 9.81 -14.37 -14.57
CA PRO A 22 9.43 -13.10 -13.98
C PRO A 22 9.25 -13.30 -12.47
N ALA A 23 9.38 -12.21 -11.70
CA ALA A 23 8.91 -12.19 -10.31
C ALA A 23 7.55 -12.85 -10.23
N THR A 24 7.34 -13.63 -9.18
CA THR A 24 6.16 -14.47 -8.93
C THR A 24 4.85 -13.75 -9.27
N ALA A 25 4.44 -13.85 -10.54
CA ALA A 25 3.04 -13.98 -10.86
C ALA A 25 2.55 -15.20 -10.06
N LEU A 26 1.25 -15.27 -9.81
CA LEU A 26 0.67 -16.57 -9.50
C LEU A 26 0.83 -17.42 -10.78
N THR A 27 2.00 -18.06 -10.95
CA THR A 27 2.49 -18.50 -12.26
C THR A 27 1.78 -19.73 -12.79
N ASP A 28 0.99 -20.43 -12.00
CA ASP A 28 0.07 -21.43 -12.48
C ASP A 28 -1.14 -21.42 -11.55
N ALA A 29 -2.34 -21.18 -12.08
CA ALA A 29 -3.55 -21.61 -11.37
C ALA A 29 -3.63 -23.12 -11.61
N PRO A 30 -3.39 -23.97 -10.61
CA PRO A 30 -3.77 -25.39 -10.75
C PRO A 30 -5.27 -25.40 -11.08
N ASP A 31 -5.68 -26.21 -12.06
CA ASP A 31 -7.07 -26.43 -12.52
C ASP A 31 -8.14 -25.57 -11.82
N GLY A 32 -8.66 -24.54 -12.50
CA GLY A 32 -9.72 -23.68 -11.97
C GLY A 32 -9.53 -22.18 -12.22
N ILE A 33 -10.36 -21.39 -11.54
CA ILE A 33 -10.37 -19.93 -11.55
C ILE A 33 -9.67 -19.36 -10.31
N ARG A 34 -9.18 -18.13 -10.45
CA ARG A 34 -8.68 -17.32 -9.34
C ARG A 34 -9.71 -16.26 -8.96
N VAL A 35 -9.89 -16.08 -7.66
CA VAL A 35 -10.84 -15.12 -7.10
C VAL A 35 -10.08 -14.15 -6.19
N LEU A 36 -10.18 -12.87 -6.49
CA LEU A 36 -9.74 -11.77 -5.63
C LEU A 36 -10.93 -11.26 -4.82
N PHE A 37 -10.78 -11.21 -3.50
CA PHE A 37 -11.65 -10.47 -2.60
C PHE A 37 -10.92 -9.21 -2.18
N ASP A 38 -11.28 -8.08 -2.78
CA ASP A 38 -10.81 -6.75 -2.40
C ASP A 38 -11.84 -6.12 -1.45
N PHE A 39 -11.36 -5.76 -0.27
CA PHE A 39 -12.22 -5.28 0.79
C PHE A 39 -12.40 -3.76 0.83
N GLY A 40 -11.81 -3.03 -0.11
CA GLY A 40 -12.02 -1.59 -0.25
C GLY A 40 -11.44 -0.76 0.88
N ASP A 41 -10.51 -1.30 1.67
CA ASP A 41 -9.75 -0.61 2.72
C ASP A 41 -8.23 -0.86 2.62
N GLY A 42 -7.77 -1.23 1.42
CA GLY A 42 -6.40 -1.65 1.14
C GLY A 42 -6.11 -3.11 1.51
N THR A 43 -6.98 -3.79 2.25
CA THR A 43 -6.84 -5.23 2.50
C THR A 43 -7.49 -6.06 1.39
N TYR A 44 -6.88 -7.20 1.05
CA TYR A 44 -7.39 -8.12 0.04
C TYR A 44 -6.96 -9.56 0.28
N ARG A 45 -7.65 -10.52 -0.34
CA ARG A 45 -7.33 -11.94 -0.32
C ARG A 45 -7.47 -12.58 -1.69
N TRP A 46 -6.50 -13.39 -2.07
CA TRP A 46 -6.57 -14.26 -3.24
C TRP A 46 -6.96 -15.67 -2.80
N ALA A 47 -7.81 -16.32 -3.58
CA ALA A 47 -8.18 -17.71 -3.42
C ALA A 47 -8.38 -18.38 -4.79
N ASN A 48 -8.30 -19.71 -4.82
CA ASN A 48 -8.53 -20.51 -6.02
C ASN A 48 -9.81 -21.34 -5.85
N ALA A 49 -10.52 -21.59 -6.95
CA ALA A 49 -11.67 -22.50 -6.98
C ALA A 49 -11.81 -23.18 -8.34
N THR A 50 -12.42 -24.37 -8.36
CA THR A 50 -12.73 -25.10 -9.59
C THR A 50 -14.15 -24.81 -10.05
N VAL A 51 -14.37 -24.70 -11.37
CA VAL A 51 -15.72 -24.57 -11.96
C VAL A 51 -16.01 -25.84 -12.76
N ALA A 52 -16.76 -26.78 -12.17
CA ALA A 52 -16.96 -28.10 -12.76
C ALA A 52 -17.78 -28.10 -14.07
N ASP A 53 -18.76 -27.19 -14.18
CA ASP A 53 -19.51 -26.94 -15.42
C ASP A 53 -19.75 -25.43 -15.55
N PRO A 54 -18.90 -24.70 -16.30
CA PRO A 54 -19.04 -23.26 -16.50
C PRO A 54 -20.39 -22.80 -17.05
N ALA A 55 -21.10 -23.66 -17.78
CA ALA A 55 -22.40 -23.34 -18.37
C ALA A 55 -23.56 -23.60 -17.40
N ALA A 56 -23.31 -24.29 -16.28
CA ALA A 56 -24.34 -24.54 -15.28
C ALA A 56 -24.76 -23.24 -14.56
N VAL A 57 -26.05 -23.17 -14.24
CA VAL A 57 -26.63 -22.03 -13.52
C VAL A 57 -25.92 -21.85 -12.17
N ASN A 58 -25.44 -20.62 -11.92
CA ASN A 58 -24.71 -20.22 -10.71
C ASN A 58 -23.34 -20.90 -10.52
N ALA A 59 -22.78 -21.59 -11.53
CA ALA A 59 -21.52 -22.33 -11.38
C ALA A 59 -20.37 -21.44 -10.87
N THR A 60 -20.20 -20.27 -11.49
CA THR A 60 -19.21 -19.26 -11.09
C THR A 60 -19.43 -18.78 -9.66
N TRP A 61 -20.69 -18.56 -9.27
CA TRP A 61 -21.01 -18.15 -7.91
C TRP A 61 -20.65 -19.22 -6.88
N TYR A 62 -20.98 -20.49 -7.12
CA TYR A 62 -20.61 -21.56 -6.20
C TYR A 62 -19.10 -21.71 -6.05
N ALA A 63 -18.35 -21.53 -7.14
CA ALA A 63 -16.89 -21.50 -7.09
C ALA A 63 -16.37 -20.31 -6.25
N VAL A 64 -16.92 -19.10 -6.45
CA VAL A 64 -16.61 -17.92 -5.63
C VAL A 64 -16.92 -18.14 -4.14
N GLN A 65 -18.07 -18.73 -3.80
CA GLN A 65 -18.41 -19.07 -2.41
C GLN A 65 -17.44 -20.09 -1.80
N GLY A 66 -17.04 -21.10 -2.59
CA GLY A 66 -16.03 -22.08 -2.19
C GLY A 66 -14.68 -21.43 -1.92
N ALA A 67 -14.22 -20.56 -2.81
CA ALA A 67 -12.99 -19.77 -2.66
C ALA A 67 -13.04 -18.86 -1.42
N ALA A 68 -14.18 -18.22 -1.16
CA ALA A 68 -14.37 -17.38 0.01
C ALA A 68 -14.24 -18.21 1.29
N THR A 69 -14.94 -19.34 1.36
CA THR A 69 -14.94 -20.25 2.51
C THR A 69 -13.53 -20.80 2.79
N SER A 70 -12.82 -21.26 1.76
CA SER A 70 -11.46 -21.78 1.90
C SER A 70 -10.44 -20.69 2.29
N GLY A 71 -10.68 -19.45 1.85
CA GLY A 71 -9.88 -18.28 2.19
C GLY A 71 -10.26 -17.60 3.51
N GLY A 72 -11.24 -18.13 4.26
CA GLY A 72 -11.72 -17.53 5.51
C GLY A 72 -12.43 -16.18 5.32
N VAL A 73 -12.97 -15.92 4.13
CA VAL A 73 -13.71 -14.70 3.78
C VAL A 73 -15.20 -14.95 3.96
N TRP A 74 -15.83 -14.14 4.81
CA TRP A 74 -17.29 -14.12 4.95
C TRP A 74 -17.93 -13.34 3.80
N ILE A 75 -19.00 -13.87 3.20
CA ILE A 75 -19.78 -13.18 2.16
C ILE A 75 -21.27 -13.31 2.49
N SER A 76 -21.97 -12.17 2.57
CA SER A 76 -23.43 -12.14 2.68
C SER A 76 -24.05 -11.80 1.34
N TRP A 77 -25.19 -12.41 1.05
CA TRP A 77 -25.88 -12.27 -0.22
C TRP A 77 -27.35 -12.61 -0.05
N THR A 78 -28.17 -12.15 -0.99
CA THR A 78 -29.59 -12.49 -1.08
C THR A 78 -29.94 -12.89 -2.50
N TRP A 79 -30.91 -13.80 -2.63
CA TRP A 79 -31.54 -14.07 -3.92
C TRP A 79 -32.58 -13.00 -4.18
N TYR A 80 -32.56 -12.42 -5.38
CA TYR A 80 -33.64 -11.57 -5.85
C TYR A 80 -34.35 -12.21 -7.03
N SER A 81 -35.64 -11.96 -7.13
CA SER A 81 -36.47 -12.30 -8.28
C SER A 81 -37.44 -11.17 -8.54
N GLY A 82 -37.42 -10.60 -9.73
CA GLY A 82 -38.30 -9.49 -10.11
C GLY A 82 -38.47 -9.35 -11.62
N SER A 83 -39.19 -8.30 -12.04
CA SER A 83 -39.54 -8.05 -13.44
C SER A 83 -38.35 -7.84 -14.38
N PHE A 84 -37.15 -7.59 -13.82
CA PHE A 84 -35.90 -7.40 -14.56
C PHE A 84 -34.99 -8.64 -14.53
N GLY A 85 -35.47 -9.77 -13.99
CA GLY A 85 -34.72 -11.01 -13.86
C GLY A 85 -34.65 -11.52 -12.42
N SER A 86 -33.98 -12.66 -12.25
CA SER A 86 -33.57 -13.16 -10.94
C SER A 86 -32.06 -13.16 -10.85
N GLY A 87 -31.49 -13.18 -9.66
CA GLY A 87 -30.05 -13.06 -9.52
C GLY A 87 -29.56 -13.18 -8.09
N ILE A 88 -28.24 -13.10 -7.96
CA ILE A 88 -27.57 -12.99 -6.68
C ILE A 88 -27.20 -11.53 -6.48
N PHE A 89 -27.65 -10.96 -5.38
CA PHE A 89 -27.22 -9.66 -4.92
C PHE A 89 -26.31 -9.84 -3.72
N ILE A 90 -25.04 -9.48 -3.88
CA ILE A 90 -24.04 -9.57 -2.81
C ILE A 90 -24.22 -8.33 -1.94
N THR A 91 -24.49 -8.55 -0.66
CA THR A 91 -24.75 -7.50 0.32
C THR A 91 -23.56 -7.24 1.22
N ASP A 92 -22.60 -8.18 1.30
CA ASP A 92 -21.41 -8.00 2.12
C ASP A 92 -20.23 -8.88 1.71
N ILE A 93 -19.02 -8.34 1.87
CA ILE A 93 -17.75 -9.07 1.78
C ILE A 93 -16.89 -8.70 2.99
N GLY A 94 -16.50 -9.70 3.77
CA GLY A 94 -15.60 -9.53 4.90
C GLY A 94 -16.18 -8.71 6.05
N ASN A 95 -17.50 -8.72 6.25
CA ASN A 95 -18.20 -8.01 7.34
C ASN A 95 -18.01 -6.48 7.30
N ARG A 96 -18.05 -5.91 6.10
CA ARG A 96 -17.89 -4.47 5.85
C ARG A 96 -19.22 -3.74 5.58
N SER A 97 -20.28 -4.49 5.33
CA SER A 97 -21.66 -4.09 5.01
C SER A 97 -21.74 -3.01 3.91
N PRO A 98 -21.16 -3.25 2.72
CA PRO A 98 -21.20 -2.33 1.61
C PRO A 98 -22.61 -2.12 1.04
N PRO A 99 -22.92 -0.90 0.57
CA PRO A 99 -24.12 -0.65 -0.22
C PRO A 99 -24.08 -1.33 -1.59
N THR A 100 -22.88 -1.57 -2.16
CA THR A 100 -22.68 -2.19 -3.48
C THR A 100 -21.35 -2.95 -3.56
N VAL A 101 -21.34 -4.08 -4.29
CA VAL A 101 -20.12 -4.85 -4.62
C VAL A 101 -19.90 -4.82 -6.13
N GLY A 102 -18.69 -4.45 -6.55
CA GLY A 102 -18.25 -4.49 -7.94
C GLY A 102 -17.73 -5.87 -8.30
N ILE A 103 -17.95 -6.29 -9.56
CA ILE A 103 -17.44 -7.55 -10.09
C ILE A 103 -16.59 -7.23 -11.32
N PHE A 104 -15.36 -7.74 -11.35
CA PHE A 104 -14.41 -7.51 -12.44
C PHE A 104 -13.83 -8.83 -12.95
N ILE A 105 -13.43 -8.84 -14.22
CA ILE A 105 -12.77 -9.96 -14.90
C ILE A 105 -11.43 -9.48 -15.42
N TRP A 106 -10.39 -10.29 -15.27
CA TRP A 106 -9.07 -9.94 -15.78
C TRP A 106 -8.97 -10.18 -17.28
N ASN A 107 -8.66 -9.13 -18.03
CA ASN A 107 -8.31 -9.21 -19.44
C ASN A 107 -6.81 -9.45 -19.58
N SER A 108 -6.43 -10.71 -19.80
CA SER A 108 -5.02 -11.11 -19.91
C SER A 108 -4.29 -10.50 -21.11
N THR A 109 -5.01 -10.19 -22.19
CA THR A 109 -4.43 -9.60 -23.41
C THR A 109 -4.09 -8.12 -23.20
N ALA A 110 -5.03 -7.37 -22.65
CA ALA A 110 -4.85 -5.94 -22.39
C ALA A 110 -4.17 -5.66 -21.04
N THR A 111 -4.03 -6.68 -20.18
CA THR A 111 -3.47 -6.60 -18.83
C THR A 111 -4.20 -5.59 -17.93
N VAL A 112 -5.53 -5.59 -18.00
CA VAL A 112 -6.42 -4.69 -17.23
C VAL A 112 -7.60 -5.44 -16.64
N TRP A 113 -8.23 -4.85 -15.64
CA TRP A 113 -9.53 -5.29 -15.12
C TRP A 113 -10.67 -4.68 -15.94
N ASP A 114 -11.54 -5.53 -16.48
CA ASP A 114 -12.78 -5.12 -17.13
C ASP A 114 -13.96 -5.36 -16.17
N PRO A 115 -14.94 -4.43 -16.06
CA PRO A 115 -16.17 -4.70 -15.33
C PRO A 115 -16.87 -5.94 -15.89
N ALA A 116 -17.40 -6.79 -15.03
CA ALA A 116 -18.14 -7.96 -15.48
C ALA A 116 -19.38 -7.51 -16.29
N PRO A 117 -19.64 -8.09 -17.47
CA PRO A 117 -20.74 -7.67 -18.35
C PRO A 117 -22.11 -8.10 -17.81
N VAL A 118 -22.13 -9.04 -16.87
CA VAL A 118 -23.32 -9.61 -16.23
C VAL A 118 -23.04 -9.83 -14.74
N GLY A 119 -24.11 -9.98 -13.94
CA GLY A 119 -23.96 -10.33 -12.53
C GLY A 119 -23.33 -11.71 -12.33
N ILE A 120 -22.77 -11.96 -11.14
CA ILE A 120 -22.00 -13.17 -10.83
C ILE A 120 -22.76 -14.49 -11.05
N ARG A 121 -24.10 -14.43 -11.03
CA ARG A 121 -24.98 -15.56 -11.32
C ARG A 121 -24.81 -16.09 -12.74
N ASP A 122 -24.79 -15.18 -13.69
CA ASP A 122 -24.81 -15.46 -15.13
C ASP A 122 -23.42 -15.35 -15.75
N LEU A 123 -22.42 -15.00 -14.93
CA LEU A 123 -21.03 -14.95 -15.34
C LEU A 123 -20.54 -16.36 -15.65
N VAL A 124 -19.97 -16.57 -16.82
CA VAL A 124 -19.35 -17.84 -17.24
C VAL A 124 -17.84 -17.63 -17.30
N VAL A 125 -17.09 -18.46 -16.57
CA VAL A 125 -15.62 -18.43 -16.53
C VAL A 125 -15.07 -19.83 -16.71
N THR A 126 -13.87 -19.91 -17.24
CA THR A 126 -13.14 -21.15 -17.55
C THR A 126 -11.81 -21.18 -16.80
N ASP A 127 -11.15 -22.34 -16.82
CA ASP A 127 -9.88 -22.50 -16.13
C ASP A 127 -8.83 -21.47 -16.60
N GLY A 128 -8.15 -20.85 -15.64
CA GLY A 128 -7.20 -19.76 -15.86
C GLY A 128 -7.81 -18.35 -15.76
N ASP A 129 -9.13 -18.22 -15.84
CA ASP A 129 -9.81 -16.93 -15.65
C ASP A 129 -9.63 -16.39 -14.23
N VAL A 130 -9.71 -15.07 -14.13
CA VAL A 130 -9.60 -14.37 -12.86
C VAL A 130 -10.77 -13.42 -12.69
N VAL A 131 -11.44 -13.56 -11.54
CA VAL A 131 -12.56 -12.71 -11.13
C VAL A 131 -12.16 -11.95 -9.88
N ALA A 132 -12.62 -10.71 -9.74
CA ALA A 132 -12.52 -9.96 -8.51
C ALA A 132 -13.90 -9.53 -8.02
N LEU A 133 -14.10 -9.64 -6.72
CA LEU A 133 -15.15 -8.94 -6.01
C LEU A 133 -14.53 -7.83 -5.20
N ILE A 134 -15.02 -6.62 -5.42
CA ILE A 134 -14.56 -5.43 -4.71
C ILE A 134 -15.68 -4.84 -3.89
N ASP A 135 -15.41 -4.59 -2.62
CA ASP A 135 -16.23 -3.70 -1.81
C ASP A 135 -16.14 -2.27 -2.38
N THR A 136 -17.23 -1.79 -2.98
CA THR A 136 -17.27 -0.49 -3.67
C THR A 136 -17.86 0.62 -2.81
N ALA A 137 -18.01 0.42 -1.50
CA ALA A 137 -18.79 1.26 -0.58
C ALA A 137 -18.37 2.73 -0.47
N TYR A 138 -17.40 3.21 -1.24
CA TYR A 138 -16.68 4.40 -0.88
C TYR A 138 -17.09 5.71 -1.59
N ASP A 139 -17.72 5.67 -2.76
CA ASP A 139 -18.28 6.88 -3.35
C ASP A 139 -19.81 6.92 -3.21
N PRO A 140 -20.35 7.46 -2.09
CA PRO A 140 -21.80 7.57 -1.88
C PRO A 140 -22.46 8.58 -2.84
N VAL A 141 -21.66 9.33 -3.62
CA VAL A 141 -22.13 10.36 -4.54
C VAL A 141 -22.15 9.83 -5.98
N THR A 142 -21.09 9.16 -6.43
CA THR A 142 -20.97 8.69 -7.82
C THR A 142 -21.19 7.18 -7.98
N TYR A 143 -21.17 6.40 -6.90
CA TYR A 143 -21.24 4.93 -6.89
C TYR A 143 -20.26 4.28 -7.89
N ARG A 144 -19.17 4.98 -8.22
CA ARG A 144 -18.28 4.54 -9.27
C ARG A 144 -17.35 3.45 -8.75
N SER A 145 -17.49 2.26 -9.30
CA SER A 145 -16.56 1.17 -9.05
C SER A 145 -15.23 1.43 -9.75
N TYR A 146 -14.14 1.36 -9.02
CA TYR A 146 -12.79 1.37 -9.57
C TYR A 146 -12.29 -0.08 -9.68
N PRO A 147 -11.45 -0.40 -10.68
CA PRO A 147 -10.82 -1.70 -10.73
C PRO A 147 -9.91 -1.89 -9.50
N PRO A 148 -9.80 -3.12 -8.98
CA PRO A 148 -8.94 -3.41 -7.84
C PRO A 148 -7.46 -3.20 -8.19
N ALA A 149 -6.68 -2.78 -7.19
CA ALA A 149 -5.24 -2.56 -7.38
C ALA A 149 -4.43 -3.86 -7.56
N PRO A 150 -4.71 -4.95 -6.80
CA PRO A 150 -4.07 -6.24 -7.06
C PRO A 150 -4.43 -6.79 -8.45
N THR A 151 -3.44 -7.37 -9.13
CA THR A 151 -3.64 -8.05 -10.41
C THR A 151 -2.99 -9.44 -10.37
N PRO A 152 -3.34 -10.36 -11.27
CA PRO A 152 -2.64 -11.66 -11.35
C PRO A 152 -1.13 -11.57 -11.59
N LEU A 153 -0.68 -10.46 -12.21
CA LEU A 153 0.74 -10.19 -12.49
C LEU A 153 1.46 -9.49 -11.33
N SER A 154 0.71 -8.86 -10.44
CA SER A 154 1.20 -8.22 -9.23
C SER A 154 0.17 -8.46 -8.11
N PRO A 155 0.10 -9.69 -7.57
CA PRO A 155 -0.96 -10.11 -6.67
C PRO A 155 -0.89 -9.43 -5.30
N PHE A 156 0.28 -8.90 -4.93
CA PHE A 156 0.52 -8.26 -3.64
C PHE A 156 1.15 -6.87 -3.83
N PRO A 157 0.43 -5.89 -4.42
CA PRO A 157 0.99 -4.55 -4.59
C PRO A 157 1.23 -3.90 -3.22
N VAL A 158 2.33 -3.16 -3.11
CA VAL A 158 2.65 -2.33 -1.94
C VAL A 158 2.00 -0.96 -2.15
N THR A 159 0.75 -0.78 -1.75
CA THR A 159 0.02 0.49 -1.91
C THR A 159 0.16 1.42 -0.71
N GLU A 160 0.78 0.95 0.37
CA GLU A 160 0.90 1.65 1.64
C GLU A 160 2.15 1.26 2.43
N PHE A 161 2.47 2.08 3.43
CA PHE A 161 3.51 1.78 4.40
C PHE A 161 3.19 0.48 5.15
N ARG A 162 4.17 -0.45 5.25
CA ARG A 162 4.05 -1.75 5.94
C ARG A 162 2.98 -2.71 5.39
N GLY A 163 2.34 -2.38 4.28
CA GLY A 163 1.51 -3.30 3.48
C GLY A 163 0.11 -3.59 4.03
N ASP A 164 -0.24 -3.07 5.21
CA ASP A 164 -1.60 -3.17 5.76
C ASP A 164 -1.88 -2.06 6.77
N LEU A 165 -3.16 -1.87 7.07
CA LEU A 165 -3.64 -0.88 8.03
C LEU A 165 -3.18 -1.11 9.47
N MET A 166 -2.79 -2.33 9.83
CA MET A 166 -2.28 -2.68 11.16
C MET A 166 -0.78 -2.39 11.30
N ASN A 167 -0.13 -1.90 10.23
CA ASN A 167 1.31 -1.74 10.09
C ASN A 167 2.09 -3.01 10.45
N SER A 168 1.51 -4.20 10.22
CA SER A 168 2.07 -5.46 10.69
C SER A 168 3.42 -5.76 10.02
N GLY A 169 3.62 -5.28 8.78
CA GLY A 169 4.81 -5.56 7.99
C GLY A 169 4.95 -7.04 7.63
N THR A 170 3.87 -7.81 7.70
CA THR A 170 3.89 -9.25 7.39
C THR A 170 3.66 -9.51 5.91
N SER A 171 4.14 -10.67 5.44
CA SER A 171 3.89 -11.18 4.10
C SER A 171 3.24 -12.56 4.22
N ALA A 172 2.26 -12.85 3.37
CA ALA A 172 1.64 -14.17 3.30
C ALA A 172 2.54 -15.24 2.63
N SER A 173 3.68 -14.83 2.08
CA SER A 173 4.64 -15.72 1.43
C SER A 173 5.36 -16.61 2.43
N ALA A 174 5.56 -17.88 2.07
CA ALA A 174 6.40 -18.78 2.86
C ALA A 174 7.85 -18.31 2.90
N THR A 175 8.48 -18.39 4.07
CA THR A 175 9.91 -18.10 4.23
C THR A 175 10.75 -19.24 3.66
N PRO A 176 11.95 -18.99 3.10
CA PRO A 176 12.85 -20.05 2.69
C PRO A 176 13.22 -20.97 3.86
N ASN A 177 13.14 -22.29 3.67
CA ASN A 177 13.53 -23.28 4.70
C ASN A 177 15.04 -23.21 5.04
N ASN A 178 15.85 -22.75 4.09
CA ASN A 178 17.29 -22.56 4.25
C ASN A 178 17.64 -21.12 3.85
N PRO A 179 17.67 -20.16 4.78
CA PRO A 179 17.93 -18.76 4.45
C PRO A 179 19.39 -18.57 4.01
N GLY A 180 19.57 -17.80 2.94
CA GLY A 180 20.88 -17.40 2.43
C GLY A 180 20.74 -16.12 1.62
N VAL A 181 21.82 -15.35 1.52
CA VAL A 181 21.86 -14.16 0.65
C VAL A 181 21.73 -14.61 -0.80
N ARG A 182 20.58 -14.30 -1.43
CA ARG A 182 20.35 -14.62 -2.85
C ARG A 182 21.17 -13.71 -3.76
N TRP A 183 21.19 -12.43 -3.43
CA TRP A 183 22.02 -11.41 -4.06
C TRP A 183 22.26 -10.29 -3.04
N ASP A 184 23.36 -9.58 -3.23
CA ASP A 184 23.71 -8.35 -2.53
C ASP A 184 24.09 -7.32 -3.60
N ARG A 185 23.50 -6.14 -3.53
CA ARG A 185 23.72 -5.08 -4.51
C ARG A 185 24.06 -3.78 -3.81
N ASP A 186 25.28 -3.31 -4.06
CA ASP A 186 25.65 -1.93 -3.75
C ASP A 186 24.88 -0.97 -4.66
N THR A 187 24.04 -0.13 -4.06
CA THR A 187 23.25 0.89 -4.75
C THR A 187 24.03 2.18 -4.97
N GLY A 188 25.24 2.29 -4.41
CA GLY A 188 26.03 3.52 -4.38
C GLY A 188 25.44 4.60 -3.45
N ALA A 189 24.33 4.31 -2.77
CA ALA A 189 23.76 5.18 -1.76
C ALA A 189 24.32 4.84 -0.37
N ARG A 190 24.62 5.88 0.42
CA ARG A 190 25.11 5.70 1.80
C ARG A 190 24.06 5.06 2.72
N GLU A 191 22.79 5.34 2.48
CA GLU A 191 21.67 4.90 3.30
C GLU A 191 20.44 4.68 2.42
N ILE A 192 19.69 3.62 2.74
CA ILE A 192 18.36 3.35 2.20
C ILE A 192 17.41 3.42 3.41
N ALA A 193 16.79 4.58 3.60
CA ALA A 193 15.85 4.78 4.70
C ALA A 193 14.41 4.34 4.34
N SER A 194 14.12 4.24 3.04
CA SER A 194 12.84 3.78 2.55
C SER A 194 12.66 2.28 2.80
N THR A 195 11.43 1.86 3.08
CA THR A 195 11.09 0.43 3.05
C THR A 195 10.99 -0.01 1.58
N PRO A 196 11.67 -1.10 1.18
CA PRO A 196 11.56 -1.60 -0.18
C PRO A 196 10.13 -2.01 -0.54
N ALA A 197 9.68 -1.59 -1.72
CA ALA A 197 8.42 -2.03 -2.30
C ALA A 197 8.70 -3.09 -3.37
N VAL A 198 8.08 -4.26 -3.26
CA VAL A 198 8.26 -5.35 -4.23
C VAL A 198 6.99 -5.49 -5.07
N ALA A 199 7.09 -5.23 -6.37
CA ALA A 199 5.98 -5.34 -7.31
C ALA A 199 6.50 -5.47 -8.75
N TYR A 200 5.69 -5.97 -9.68
CA TYR A 200 5.95 -5.94 -11.13
C TYR A 200 7.33 -6.47 -11.57
N GLY A 201 7.85 -7.56 -10.99
CA GLY A 201 9.19 -8.02 -11.37
C GLY A 201 10.33 -7.47 -10.51
N ARG A 202 10.06 -6.47 -9.66
CA ARG A 202 11.07 -5.51 -9.24
C ARG A 202 11.03 -5.21 -7.74
N VAL A 203 12.17 -4.76 -7.23
CA VAL A 203 12.32 -4.15 -5.91
C VAL A 203 12.55 -2.65 -6.13
N PHE A 204 11.67 -1.81 -5.60
CA PHE A 204 11.79 -0.36 -5.67
C PHE A 204 12.26 0.18 -4.33
N VAL A 205 13.26 1.04 -4.34
CA VAL A 205 13.71 1.79 -3.17
C VAL A 205 13.97 3.24 -3.54
N GLU A 206 13.70 4.14 -2.61
CA GLU A 206 14.08 5.54 -2.70
C GLU A 206 15.32 5.81 -1.84
N THR A 207 16.24 6.60 -2.38
CA THR A 207 17.44 7.06 -1.69
C THR A 207 17.62 8.56 -1.89
N MET A 208 18.51 9.18 -1.12
CA MET A 208 18.91 10.58 -1.31
C MET A 208 19.71 10.83 -2.60
N HIS A 209 20.07 9.79 -3.35
CA HIS A 209 20.68 9.90 -4.68
C HIS A 209 19.69 9.67 -5.83
N GLY A 210 18.50 9.16 -5.53
CA GLY A 210 17.47 8.82 -6.52
C GLY A 210 16.69 7.57 -6.15
N SER A 211 15.58 7.39 -6.85
CA SER A 211 14.77 6.18 -6.84
C SER A 211 15.39 5.17 -7.77
N LEU A 212 15.32 3.90 -7.41
CA LEU A 212 15.89 2.83 -8.20
C LEU A 212 14.99 1.60 -8.18
N ALA A 213 15.02 0.86 -9.28
CA ALA A 213 14.42 -0.46 -9.38
C ALA A 213 15.50 -1.49 -9.61
N LEU A 214 15.45 -2.56 -8.83
CA LEU A 214 16.24 -3.76 -9.03
C LEU A 214 15.37 -4.88 -9.58
N ASP A 215 15.93 -5.75 -10.40
CA ASP A 215 15.31 -7.02 -10.74
C ASP A 215 15.21 -7.89 -9.48
N VAL A 216 14.04 -8.46 -9.19
CA VAL A 216 13.83 -9.21 -7.95
C VAL A 216 14.66 -10.50 -7.89
N VAL A 217 15.02 -11.07 -9.04
CA VAL A 217 15.69 -12.36 -9.15
C VAL A 217 17.20 -12.19 -9.10
N THR A 218 17.73 -11.23 -9.88
CA THR A 218 19.19 -11.02 -10.03
C THR A 218 19.74 -9.93 -9.12
N GLY A 219 18.87 -9.05 -8.61
CA GLY A 219 19.29 -7.86 -7.88
C GLY A 219 20.02 -6.83 -8.73
N GLU A 220 20.03 -6.96 -10.07
CA GLU A 220 20.61 -5.95 -10.95
C GLU A 220 19.75 -4.70 -10.98
N ILE A 221 20.40 -3.53 -10.98
CA ILE A 221 19.70 -2.25 -11.14
C ILE A 221 19.18 -2.18 -12.57
N VAL A 222 17.85 -2.18 -12.71
CA VAL A 222 17.14 -2.07 -13.99
C VAL A 222 17.11 -0.61 -14.44
N TRP A 223 16.79 0.29 -13.51
CA TRP A 223 16.79 1.73 -13.78
C TRP A 223 17.08 2.54 -12.52
N THR A 224 17.50 3.78 -12.72
CA THR A 224 17.61 4.80 -11.67
C THR A 224 16.97 6.10 -12.15
N ASN A 225 16.38 6.85 -11.21
CA ASN A 225 15.84 8.18 -11.45
C ASN A 225 16.36 9.14 -10.38
N ALA A 226 17.38 9.92 -10.72
CA ALA A 226 18.04 10.86 -9.80
C ALA A 226 17.18 12.08 -9.42
N ALA A 227 16.12 12.37 -10.16
CA ALA A 227 15.21 13.47 -9.85
C ALA A 227 14.23 13.11 -8.72
N ALA A 228 13.86 11.83 -8.63
CA ALA A 228 12.99 11.27 -7.61
C ALA A 228 13.82 10.75 -6.43
N LYS A 229 14.30 11.64 -5.56
CA LYS A 229 15.16 11.29 -4.42
C LYS A 229 14.54 11.72 -3.11
N GLY A 230 14.75 10.97 -2.04
CA GLY A 230 14.09 11.22 -0.76
C GLY A 230 14.23 10.08 0.24
N PHE A 231 13.26 10.03 1.15
CA PHE A 231 13.15 9.06 2.24
C PHE A 231 11.82 8.29 2.21
N SER A 232 10.89 8.67 1.34
CA SER A 232 9.56 8.09 1.23
C SER A 232 9.66 6.62 0.83
N SER A 233 8.89 5.75 1.48
CA SER A 233 8.74 4.39 0.98
C SER A 233 7.90 4.43 -0.30
N PRO A 234 8.29 3.73 -1.39
CA PRO A 234 7.51 3.74 -2.62
C PRO A 234 6.16 3.04 -2.45
N ALA A 235 5.10 3.60 -3.05
CA ALA A 235 3.84 2.90 -3.24
C ALA A 235 3.70 2.48 -4.71
N SER A 236 3.50 1.19 -4.95
CA SER A 236 3.24 0.61 -6.26
C SER A 236 1.75 0.66 -6.59
N PHE A 237 1.42 1.15 -7.79
CA PHE A 237 0.05 1.20 -8.30
C PHE A 237 0.07 1.19 -9.83
N ASP A 238 -0.79 0.41 -10.48
CA ASP A 238 -1.02 0.49 -11.94
C ASP A 238 0.28 0.57 -12.78
N ASN A 239 1.13 -0.46 -12.65
CA ASN A 239 2.44 -0.58 -13.32
C ASN A 239 3.36 0.64 -13.14
N SER A 240 3.28 1.27 -11.97
CA SER A 240 4.03 2.46 -11.61
C SER A 240 4.39 2.47 -10.12
N VAL A 241 5.29 3.37 -9.74
CA VAL A 241 5.62 3.67 -8.35
C VAL A 241 5.48 5.15 -8.07
N ILE A 242 5.03 5.47 -6.86
CA ILE A 242 4.79 6.82 -6.38
C ILE A 242 5.62 7.05 -5.13
N VAL A 243 6.34 8.18 -5.09
CA VAL A 243 7.18 8.59 -3.95
C VAL A 243 7.05 10.09 -3.68
N GLY A 244 7.20 10.47 -2.40
CA GLY A 244 7.45 11.85 -2.01
C GLY A 244 8.95 12.15 -2.02
N THR A 245 9.34 13.29 -2.57
CA THR A 245 10.76 13.61 -2.79
C THR A 245 11.27 14.70 -1.85
N SER A 246 12.60 14.79 -1.73
CA SER A 246 13.30 15.78 -0.94
C SER A 246 13.17 17.22 -1.46
N ASN A 247 12.72 17.39 -2.70
CA ASN A 247 12.50 18.72 -3.29
C ASN A 247 11.05 19.22 -3.12
N GLY A 248 10.21 18.44 -2.42
CA GLY A 248 8.84 18.84 -2.11
C GLY A 248 7.82 18.44 -3.17
N THR A 249 8.15 17.49 -4.04
CA THR A 249 7.23 16.95 -5.04
C THR A 249 6.76 15.55 -4.69
N VAL A 250 5.57 15.20 -5.17
CA VAL A 250 5.17 13.81 -5.36
C VAL A 250 5.40 13.48 -6.82
N VAL A 251 6.00 12.33 -7.08
CA VAL A 251 6.28 11.87 -8.44
C VAL A 251 5.71 10.47 -8.65
N ARG A 252 5.20 10.22 -9.86
CA ARG A 252 4.84 8.88 -10.33
C ARG A 252 5.79 8.48 -11.44
N LEU A 253 6.46 7.34 -11.28
CA LEU A 253 7.40 6.78 -12.23
C LEU A 253 6.83 5.49 -12.80
N ASN A 254 7.06 5.25 -14.10
CA ASN A 254 6.73 3.97 -14.70
C ASN A 254 7.60 2.87 -14.07
N ALA A 255 6.96 1.77 -13.65
CA ALA A 255 7.65 0.69 -12.95
C ALA A 255 8.72 0.01 -13.82
N SER A 256 8.54 0.02 -15.14
CA SER A 256 9.37 -0.76 -16.05
C SER A 256 10.70 -0.11 -16.40
N ASP A 257 10.70 1.22 -16.58
CA ASP A 257 11.83 1.99 -17.11
C ASP A 257 12.20 3.22 -16.26
N GLY A 258 11.46 3.52 -15.18
CA GLY A 258 11.73 4.65 -14.29
C GLY A 258 11.37 6.01 -14.87
N ARG A 259 10.74 6.04 -16.06
CA ARG A 259 10.33 7.29 -16.72
C ARG A 259 9.28 8.01 -15.90
N LEU A 260 9.46 9.32 -15.75
CA LEU A 260 8.47 10.19 -15.11
C LEU A 260 7.14 10.15 -15.88
N LEU A 261 6.06 9.79 -15.20
CA LEU A 261 4.70 9.82 -15.73
C LEU A 261 4.02 11.15 -15.38
N TRP A 262 4.14 11.59 -14.13
CA TRP A 262 3.76 12.94 -13.70
C TRP A 262 4.53 13.34 -12.45
N GLU A 263 4.62 14.64 -12.21
CA GLU A 263 5.09 15.23 -10.96
C GLU A 263 4.14 16.32 -10.48
N THR A 264 4.08 16.52 -9.17
CA THR A 264 3.28 17.58 -8.56
C THR A 264 4.03 18.17 -7.38
N ARG A 265 4.32 19.47 -7.45
CA ARG A 265 4.99 20.19 -6.38
C ARG A 265 4.00 20.57 -5.28
N LEU A 266 4.24 20.08 -4.07
CA LEU A 266 3.43 20.40 -2.90
C LEU A 266 4.11 21.40 -1.98
N LEU A 267 5.44 21.36 -1.88
CA LEU A 267 6.21 22.30 -1.07
C LEU A 267 7.04 23.22 -1.96
N ALA A 268 6.88 24.53 -1.75
CA ALA A 268 7.61 25.53 -2.53
C ALA A 268 9.10 25.58 -2.14
N ARG A 269 9.40 25.45 -0.85
CA ARG A 269 10.74 25.60 -0.28
C ARG A 269 11.03 24.45 0.69
N THR A 270 11.79 23.46 0.24
CA THR A 270 12.37 22.44 1.11
C THR A 270 13.77 22.85 1.53
N LEU A 271 14.16 22.47 2.75
CA LEU A 271 15.47 22.78 3.32
C LEU A 271 16.31 21.52 3.52
N PHE A 272 15.69 20.38 3.82
CA PHE A 272 16.38 19.15 4.19
C PHE A 272 15.76 17.91 3.52
N SER A 273 14.65 17.42 4.06
CA SER A 273 14.05 16.11 3.78
C SER A 273 12.84 16.15 2.85
N GLY A 274 12.19 17.31 2.70
CA GLY A 274 11.02 17.46 1.85
C GLY A 274 9.83 16.59 2.31
N ILE A 275 9.30 15.78 1.40
CA ILE A 275 8.16 14.90 1.70
C ILE A 275 8.68 13.51 2.10
N THR A 276 8.66 13.22 3.40
CA THR A 276 9.10 11.91 3.94
C THR A 276 7.93 10.97 4.25
N SER A 277 6.71 11.49 4.31
CA SER A 277 5.49 10.69 4.42
C SER A 277 5.39 9.75 3.22
N SER A 278 5.16 8.46 3.46
CA SER A 278 5.00 7.51 2.36
C SER A 278 3.58 7.62 1.80
N PRO A 279 3.40 7.64 0.47
CA PRO A 279 2.08 7.71 -0.15
C PRO A 279 1.23 6.49 0.20
N LYS A 280 -0.06 6.73 0.46
CA LYS A 280 -1.11 5.69 0.44
C LYS A 280 -1.88 5.84 -0.86
N VAL A 281 -1.92 4.78 -1.66
CA VAL A 281 -2.67 4.77 -2.91
C VAL A 281 -3.94 3.94 -2.75
N GLU A 282 -5.08 4.59 -2.91
CA GLU A 282 -6.39 3.95 -2.78
C GLU A 282 -7.44 4.74 -3.55
N PHE A 283 -8.43 4.09 -4.16
CA PHE A 283 -9.54 4.76 -4.86
C PHE A 283 -9.14 5.73 -5.98
N ASP A 284 -8.09 5.42 -6.75
CA ASP A 284 -7.51 6.34 -7.73
C ASP A 284 -7.04 7.68 -7.11
N ARG A 285 -6.76 7.66 -5.80
CA ARG A 285 -6.18 8.74 -5.03
C ARG A 285 -4.80 8.37 -4.53
N VAL A 286 -3.98 9.38 -4.34
CA VAL A 286 -2.74 9.32 -3.56
C VAL A 286 -2.93 10.24 -2.37
N PHE A 287 -2.85 9.71 -1.16
CA PHE A 287 -2.87 10.48 0.07
C PHE A 287 -1.44 10.61 0.61
N ILE A 288 -1.05 11.81 0.99
CA ILE A 288 0.29 12.08 1.51
C ILE A 288 0.30 13.26 2.49
N GLY A 289 1.15 13.17 3.50
CA GLY A 289 1.43 14.26 4.43
C GLY A 289 2.61 15.12 3.97
N THR A 290 2.56 16.42 4.24
CA THR A 290 3.66 17.34 3.92
C THR A 290 4.30 17.92 5.19
N PHE A 291 5.58 18.24 5.06
CA PHE A 291 6.39 18.87 6.10
C PHE A 291 6.94 20.21 5.60
N ASN A 292 6.45 21.32 6.13
CA ASN A 292 6.94 22.65 5.78
C ASN A 292 8.17 23.03 6.62
N GLU A 293 9.34 22.66 6.13
CA GLU A 293 10.64 22.93 6.75
C GLU A 293 10.97 24.42 6.85
N SER A 294 10.36 25.27 6.02
CA SER A 294 10.57 26.71 6.05
C SER A 294 9.75 27.45 7.10
N GLY A 295 8.95 26.71 7.88
CA GLY A 295 8.06 27.24 8.92
C GLY A 295 6.64 27.46 8.40
N GLY A 296 5.67 27.33 9.31
CA GLY A 296 4.24 27.41 9.02
C GLY A 296 3.57 26.04 8.92
N ALA A 297 2.31 26.06 8.48
CA ALA A 297 1.48 24.87 8.39
C ALA A 297 2.07 23.81 7.43
N GLY A 298 1.86 22.55 7.79
CA GLY A 298 1.91 21.42 6.84
C GLY A 298 0.52 21.16 6.28
N GLU A 299 0.39 20.12 5.46
CA GLU A 299 -0.87 19.74 4.85
C GLU A 299 -1.00 18.22 4.77
N VAL A 300 -2.24 17.74 4.76
CA VAL A 300 -2.58 16.46 4.12
C VAL A 300 -3.09 16.79 2.72
N VAL A 301 -2.59 16.07 1.72
CA VAL A 301 -2.96 16.29 0.32
C VAL A 301 -3.46 14.99 -0.28
N SER A 302 -4.55 15.08 -1.04
CA SER A 302 -4.97 14.04 -1.96
C SER A 302 -4.72 14.46 -3.40
N LEU A 303 -4.14 13.58 -4.19
CA LEU A 303 -3.93 13.73 -5.63
C LEU A 303 -4.69 12.65 -6.39
N TRP A 304 -5.10 12.92 -7.62
CA TRP A 304 -5.56 11.86 -8.53
C TRP A 304 -4.38 11.00 -8.98
N ALA A 305 -4.42 9.68 -8.78
CA ALA A 305 -3.30 8.79 -9.08
C ALA A 305 -2.96 8.75 -10.59
N ARG A 306 -3.96 8.91 -11.46
CA ARG A 306 -3.78 8.93 -12.92
C ARG A 306 -2.92 10.07 -13.45
N ASN A 307 -3.10 11.30 -12.95
CA ASN A 307 -2.50 12.49 -13.56
C ASN A 307 -1.80 13.43 -12.56
N GLY A 308 -1.80 13.10 -11.27
CA GLY A 308 -1.17 13.89 -10.22
C GLY A 308 -1.91 15.16 -9.83
N THR A 309 -3.04 15.50 -10.46
CA THR A 309 -3.72 16.76 -10.13
C THR A 309 -4.27 16.72 -8.71
N VAL A 310 -4.15 17.85 -8.02
CA VAL A 310 -4.63 17.99 -6.64
C VAL A 310 -6.15 17.81 -6.60
N ALA A 311 -6.59 16.85 -5.80
CA ALA A 311 -7.98 16.60 -5.51
C ALA A 311 -8.51 17.55 -4.45
N TRP A 312 -7.80 17.57 -3.32
CA TRP A 312 -8.07 18.43 -2.18
C TRP A 312 -6.78 18.63 -1.37
N ARG A 313 -6.78 19.68 -0.56
CA ARG A 313 -5.73 20.01 0.40
C ARG A 313 -6.38 20.34 1.73
N HIS A 314 -5.80 19.84 2.81
CA HIS A 314 -6.21 20.14 4.17
C HIS A 314 -5.03 20.74 4.96
N PRO A 315 -5.05 22.04 5.27
CA PRO A 315 -4.02 22.68 6.10
C PRO A 315 -4.06 22.17 7.54
N THR A 316 -2.90 21.86 8.12
CA THR A 316 -2.76 21.41 9.51
C THR A 316 -1.34 21.70 10.05
N GLY A 317 -0.86 20.94 11.03
CA GLY A 317 0.56 20.87 11.36
C GLY A 317 1.37 20.06 10.34
N SER A 318 2.67 19.94 10.57
CA SER A 318 3.53 19.08 9.75
C SER A 318 3.14 17.62 9.94
N VAL A 319 2.90 16.92 8.83
CA VAL A 319 2.72 15.46 8.80
C VAL A 319 4.02 14.86 8.30
N HIS A 320 5.01 14.85 9.20
CA HIS A 320 6.38 14.44 8.92
C HIS A 320 6.58 12.98 9.35
N PHE A 321 7.14 12.15 8.47
CA PHE A 321 7.28 10.67 8.58
C PHE A 321 5.98 9.87 8.67
N SER A 322 4.95 10.39 9.34
CA SER A 322 3.64 9.75 9.45
C SER A 322 3.08 9.52 8.04
N SER A 323 2.93 8.24 7.69
CA SER A 323 2.29 7.84 6.44
C SER A 323 0.78 7.72 6.66
N PRO A 324 -0.08 8.17 5.72
CA PRO A 324 -1.52 8.11 5.92
C PRO A 324 -2.02 6.67 5.96
N ALA A 325 -2.91 6.37 6.90
CA ALA A 325 -3.70 5.16 6.91
C ALA A 325 -5.11 5.50 6.42
N VAL A 326 -5.62 4.78 5.42
CA VAL A 326 -6.95 5.04 4.86
C VAL A 326 -7.80 3.80 5.07
N ALA A 327 -8.84 3.94 5.89
CA ALA A 327 -9.75 2.84 6.20
C ALA A 327 -11.17 3.27 5.87
N LYS A 328 -11.81 2.54 4.95
CA LYS A 328 -13.11 2.90 4.37
C LYS A 328 -13.06 4.31 3.78
N ASP A 329 -13.60 5.27 4.51
CA ASP A 329 -13.86 6.64 4.07
C ASP A 329 -13.06 7.71 4.76
N THR A 330 -12.07 7.31 5.55
CA THR A 330 -11.35 8.22 6.40
C THR A 330 -9.86 8.02 6.27
N VAL A 331 -9.14 9.13 6.09
CA VAL A 331 -7.69 9.23 6.14
C VAL A 331 -7.28 9.61 7.57
N TYR A 332 -6.37 8.84 8.15
CA TYR A 332 -5.78 9.07 9.46
C TYR A 332 -4.31 9.41 9.33
N VAL A 333 -3.87 10.49 9.99
CA VAL A 333 -2.46 10.89 10.04
C VAL A 333 -2.06 11.32 11.45
N GLY A 334 -0.79 11.09 11.79
CA GLY A 334 -0.13 11.74 12.91
C GLY A 334 0.31 13.15 12.55
N VAL A 335 -0.03 14.11 13.41
CA VAL A 335 0.36 15.52 13.29
C VAL A 335 1.51 15.80 14.25
N MET A 336 2.67 16.16 13.68
CA MET A 336 3.90 16.42 14.42
C MET A 336 3.93 17.85 14.99
N GLY A 337 3.16 18.77 14.43
CA GLY A 337 3.10 20.18 14.80
C GLY A 337 3.76 21.13 13.80
N THR A 338 3.80 22.41 14.13
CA THR A 338 4.41 23.45 13.31
C THR A 338 5.91 23.50 13.59
N TYR A 339 6.73 23.43 12.55
CA TYR A 339 8.17 23.47 12.74
C TYR A 339 8.65 24.83 13.21
N ASN A 340 9.39 24.86 14.31
CA ASN A 340 9.92 26.07 14.89
C ASN A 340 11.27 26.41 14.23
N THR A 341 11.27 27.41 13.36
CA THR A 341 12.47 27.82 12.61
C THR A 341 13.52 28.53 13.47
N THR A 342 13.18 28.91 14.72
CA THR A 342 14.12 29.54 15.66
C THR A 342 14.94 28.50 16.40
N SER A 343 14.31 27.44 16.90
CA SER A 343 15.02 26.33 17.56
C SER A 343 15.62 25.33 16.56
N GLN A 344 15.04 25.23 15.36
CA GLN A 344 15.39 24.29 14.29
C GLN A 344 15.35 22.79 14.67
N VAL A 345 14.81 22.46 15.85
CA VAL A 345 14.73 21.07 16.34
C VAL A 345 13.43 20.79 17.09
N THR A 346 12.59 21.79 17.33
CA THR A 346 11.31 21.63 18.02
C THR A 346 10.14 21.88 17.10
N PHE A 347 8.99 21.36 17.50
CA PHE A 347 7.71 21.58 16.88
C PHE A 347 6.81 22.22 17.93
N ASP A 348 5.99 23.17 17.50
CA ASP A 348 4.95 23.79 18.31
C ASP A 348 3.59 23.15 17.98
N PRO A 349 2.62 23.14 18.89
CA PRO A 349 1.28 22.62 18.62
C PRO A 349 0.65 23.24 17.34
N PRO A 350 -0.31 22.55 16.69
CA PRO A 350 -1.06 21.40 17.21
C PRO A 350 -0.32 20.07 17.06
N PHE A 351 -0.36 19.23 18.11
CA PHE A 351 0.05 17.83 18.04
C PHE A 351 -1.17 16.95 18.18
N GLY A 352 -1.23 15.84 17.46
CA GLY A 352 -2.34 14.93 17.62
C GLY A 352 -2.53 13.96 16.47
N VAL A 353 -3.73 13.39 16.42
CA VAL A 353 -4.19 12.54 15.33
C VAL A 353 -5.31 13.25 14.61
N LEU A 354 -5.20 13.33 13.29
CA LEU A 354 -6.19 13.95 12.43
C LEU A 354 -6.91 12.88 11.61
N ALA A 355 -8.23 12.99 11.55
CA ALA A 355 -9.09 12.18 10.70
C ALA A 355 -9.81 13.07 9.68
N LEU A 356 -9.65 12.73 8.40
CA LEU A 356 -10.23 13.47 7.28
C LEU A 356 -11.12 12.55 6.46
N ASP A 357 -12.24 13.06 5.98
CA ASP A 357 -13.00 12.42 4.91
C ASP A 357 -12.12 12.27 3.67
N ALA A 358 -11.94 11.04 3.16
CA ALA A 358 -10.93 10.79 2.13
C ALA A 358 -11.35 11.35 0.75
N THR A 359 -12.63 11.70 0.54
CA THR A 359 -13.16 12.20 -0.72
C THR A 359 -13.05 13.72 -0.81
N SER A 360 -13.39 14.40 0.28
CA SER A 360 -13.49 15.86 0.34
C SER A 360 -12.29 16.51 1.04
N GLY A 361 -11.56 15.78 1.88
CA GLY A 361 -10.55 16.35 2.78
C GLY A 361 -11.15 17.12 3.96
N ALA A 362 -12.46 17.01 4.18
CA ALA A 362 -13.12 17.64 5.33
C ALA A 362 -12.67 16.99 6.63
N GLU A 363 -12.38 17.79 7.65
CA GLU A 363 -12.07 17.28 8.98
C GLU A 363 -13.27 16.54 9.55
N ARG A 364 -13.07 15.29 9.95
CA ARG A 364 -14.05 14.53 10.74
C ARG A 364 -13.83 14.77 12.21
N TRP A 365 -12.58 14.66 12.65
CA TRP A 365 -12.17 14.98 14.01
C TRP A 365 -10.66 15.19 14.09
N PHE A 366 -10.23 15.88 15.14
CA PHE A 366 -8.84 15.99 15.57
C PHE A 366 -8.74 15.67 17.06
N TYR A 367 -7.87 14.72 17.41
CA TYR A 367 -7.59 14.38 18.81
C TYR A 367 -6.24 14.97 19.23
N PRO A 368 -6.20 15.97 20.13
CA PRO A 368 -4.96 16.58 20.57
C PRO A 368 -4.17 15.66 21.52
N THR A 369 -2.87 15.55 21.30
CA THR A 369 -1.92 14.88 22.20
C THR A 369 -1.04 15.91 22.90
N ALA A 370 -0.32 15.50 23.96
CA ALA A 370 0.58 16.39 24.70
C ALA A 370 1.96 16.53 24.02
N GLY A 371 2.24 15.71 23.00
CA GLY A 371 3.47 15.76 22.21
C GLY A 371 3.25 15.35 20.76
N SER A 372 4.23 15.64 19.91
CA SER A 372 4.18 15.34 18.47
C SER A 372 3.84 13.89 18.16
N VAL A 373 2.98 13.66 17.16
CA VAL A 373 2.73 12.34 16.58
C VAL A 373 3.42 12.27 15.23
N ALA A 374 4.62 11.65 15.20
CA ALA A 374 5.40 11.46 13.96
C ALA A 374 5.29 10.03 13.42
N ALA A 375 4.81 9.10 14.23
CA ALA A 375 4.59 7.70 13.85
C ALA A 375 3.38 7.57 12.92
N SER A 376 3.45 6.64 11.97
CA SER A 376 2.27 6.28 11.16
C SER A 376 1.23 5.61 12.06
N PRO A 377 -0.05 6.02 12.05
CA PRO A 377 -1.08 5.36 12.85
C PRO A 377 -1.35 3.94 12.36
N ALA A 378 -1.71 3.03 13.27
CA ALA A 378 -2.27 1.72 12.91
C ALA A 378 -3.78 1.71 13.16
N ILE A 379 -4.53 1.05 12.31
CA ILE A 379 -5.98 0.89 12.41
C ILE A 379 -6.28 -0.56 12.75
N ALA A 380 -6.87 -0.79 13.92
CA ALA A 380 -7.24 -2.12 14.40
C ALA A 380 -8.69 -2.11 14.88
N GLY A 381 -9.58 -2.74 14.09
CA GLY A 381 -11.01 -2.76 14.37
C GLY A 381 -11.59 -1.34 14.47
N PRO A 382 -12.19 -0.94 15.61
CA PRO A 382 -12.76 0.39 15.79
C PRO A 382 -11.73 1.45 16.21
N ARG A 383 -10.44 1.12 16.32
CA ARG A 383 -9.44 2.02 16.93
C ARG A 383 -8.39 2.51 15.94
N VAL A 384 -8.00 3.76 16.14
CA VAL A 384 -6.75 4.35 15.63
C VAL A 384 -5.73 4.32 16.76
N LEU A 385 -4.61 3.66 16.52
CA LEU A 385 -3.51 3.54 17.47
C LEU A 385 -2.38 4.47 17.03
N ALA A 386 -2.07 5.44 17.88
CA ALA A 386 -1.12 6.49 17.57
C ALA A 386 -0.18 6.76 18.74
N PRO A 387 1.11 6.45 18.59
CA PRO A 387 2.10 6.80 19.58
C PRO A 387 2.56 8.26 19.49
N SER A 388 2.68 8.91 20.63
CA SER A 388 3.05 10.32 20.77
C SER A 388 4.40 10.49 21.46
N LYS A 389 5.14 11.54 21.09
CA LYS A 389 6.40 11.88 21.77
C LYS A 389 6.25 12.29 23.24
N ASP A 390 5.02 12.46 23.75
CA ASP A 390 4.77 12.59 25.20
C ASP A 390 4.97 11.27 25.97
N GLY A 391 5.23 10.17 25.26
CA GLY A 391 5.54 8.87 25.84
C GLY A 391 4.33 7.96 26.03
N ASN A 392 3.20 8.30 25.41
CA ASN A 392 2.00 7.46 25.43
C ASN A 392 1.62 6.94 24.05
N VAL A 393 0.99 5.75 24.05
CA VAL A 393 0.19 5.25 22.94
C VAL A 393 -1.26 5.63 23.21
N TYR A 394 -1.90 6.22 22.22
CA TYR A 394 -3.31 6.58 22.25
C TYR A 394 -4.10 5.60 21.41
N ALA A 395 -5.19 5.07 21.96
CA ALA A 395 -6.24 4.43 21.20
C ALA A 395 -7.44 5.35 21.13
N ILE A 396 -7.80 5.72 19.92
CA ILE A 396 -8.86 6.68 19.63
C ILE A 396 -9.95 5.94 18.85
N ASP A 397 -11.20 6.07 19.29
CA ASP A 397 -12.34 5.56 18.55
C ASP A 397 -12.37 6.20 17.15
N ARG A 398 -12.33 5.34 16.15
CA ARG A 398 -12.14 5.71 14.75
C ARG A 398 -13.30 6.54 14.20
N ALA A 399 -14.52 6.30 14.70
CA ALA A 399 -15.74 6.93 14.21
C ALA A 399 -15.96 8.32 14.84
N THR A 400 -15.67 8.45 16.13
CA THR A 400 -16.04 9.62 16.94
C THR A 400 -14.84 10.51 17.30
N GLY A 401 -13.62 9.99 17.23
CA GLY A 401 -12.43 10.69 17.71
C GLY A 401 -12.30 10.72 19.24
N ALA A 402 -13.15 9.99 19.97
CA ALA A 402 -13.07 9.88 21.41
C ALA A 402 -11.87 9.03 21.85
N LEU A 403 -11.24 9.38 22.97
CA LEU A 403 -10.21 8.53 23.56
C LEU A 403 -10.85 7.27 24.14
N ASP A 404 -10.38 6.10 23.70
CA ASP A 404 -10.71 4.81 24.33
C ASP A 404 -9.80 4.55 25.53
N TRP A 405 -8.49 4.56 25.28
CA TRP A 405 -7.47 4.31 26.31
C TRP A 405 -6.13 4.96 25.95
N THR A 406 -5.29 5.10 26.97
CA THR A 406 -3.89 5.50 26.82
C THR A 406 -2.99 4.56 27.60
N ALA A 407 -1.79 4.31 27.07
CA ALA A 407 -0.78 3.47 27.72
C ALA A 407 0.58 4.16 27.68
N SER A 408 1.23 4.25 28.85
CA SER A 408 2.56 4.86 28.95
C SER A 408 3.64 3.87 28.52
N VAL A 409 4.37 4.23 27.47
CA VAL A 409 5.48 3.45 26.91
C VAL A 409 6.78 4.26 26.86
N GLY A 410 6.83 5.48 27.39
CA GLY A 410 8.03 6.33 27.35
C GLY A 410 8.32 6.93 25.96
N ALA A 411 9.21 7.92 25.93
CA ALA A 411 9.44 8.76 24.76
C ALA A 411 10.28 8.09 23.66
N GLY A 412 10.03 8.51 22.42
CA GLY A 412 10.74 8.07 21.20
C GLY A 412 10.08 6.84 20.62
N ILE A 413 9.11 7.00 19.72
CA ILE A 413 8.19 5.91 19.40
C ILE A 413 8.15 5.60 17.91
N SER A 414 8.26 4.32 17.57
CA SER A 414 8.05 3.78 16.22
C SER A 414 6.57 3.72 15.88
N SER A 415 6.23 3.60 14.59
CA SER A 415 4.88 3.18 14.20
C SER A 415 4.50 1.88 14.93
N PRO A 416 3.28 1.78 15.49
CA PRO A 416 2.84 0.58 16.20
C PRO A 416 2.56 -0.52 15.18
N ALA A 417 2.87 -1.76 15.53
CA ALA A 417 2.45 -2.94 14.78
C ALA A 417 1.39 -3.70 15.58
N VAL A 418 0.28 -4.04 14.96
CA VAL A 418 -0.79 -4.82 15.61
C VAL A 418 -0.78 -6.23 15.05
N ALA A 419 -0.75 -7.22 15.93
CA ALA A 419 -0.94 -8.61 15.57
C ALA A 419 -1.94 -9.24 16.54
N GLU A 420 -2.95 -9.90 15.99
CA GLU A 420 -4.08 -10.45 16.75
C GLU A 420 -4.77 -9.37 17.60
N SER A 421 -4.64 -9.41 18.93
CA SER A 421 -5.16 -8.42 19.87
C SER A 421 -4.07 -7.59 20.55
N THR A 422 -2.81 -7.73 20.14
CA THR A 422 -1.66 -7.15 20.84
C THR A 422 -1.03 -6.02 20.03
N VAL A 423 -0.76 -4.90 20.68
CA VAL A 423 -0.06 -3.74 20.08
C VAL A 423 1.40 -3.78 20.47
N PHE A 424 2.28 -3.83 19.47
CA PHE A 424 3.73 -3.81 19.64
C PHE A 424 4.28 -2.44 19.26
N VAL A 425 5.06 -1.86 20.17
CA VAL A 425 5.62 -0.53 19.99
C VAL A 425 7.08 -0.55 20.39
N GLY A 426 7.96 -0.10 19.49
CA GLY A 426 9.37 0.12 19.78
C GLY A 426 9.59 1.55 20.24
N GLY A 427 10.53 1.74 21.16
CA GLY A 427 10.92 3.08 21.53
C GLY A 427 12.09 3.19 22.48
N GLY A 428 12.36 4.40 22.95
CA GLY A 428 13.50 4.70 23.80
C GLY A 428 13.97 6.15 23.66
N ALA A 429 14.58 6.66 24.72
CA ALA A 429 15.15 7.99 24.73
C ALA A 429 16.47 8.03 23.96
N PHE A 430 16.75 9.16 23.31
CA PHE A 430 18.05 9.41 22.70
C PHE A 430 19.16 9.28 23.77
N GLY A 431 20.16 8.42 23.53
CA GLY A 431 21.22 8.11 24.49
C GLY A 431 20.82 7.13 25.61
N GLY A 432 19.57 6.65 25.62
CA GLY A 432 19.08 5.60 26.51
C GLY A 432 19.00 4.23 25.85
N GLY A 433 18.59 3.21 26.62
CA GLY A 433 18.32 1.88 26.09
C GLY A 433 17.01 1.83 25.32
N GLY A 434 17.03 1.22 24.14
CA GLY A 434 15.82 0.88 23.38
C GLY A 434 15.00 -0.19 24.11
N ARG A 435 13.69 -0.11 23.97
CA ARG A 435 12.70 -1.02 24.55
C ARG A 435 11.63 -1.35 23.51
N VAL A 436 10.99 -2.50 23.70
CA VAL A 436 9.80 -2.90 22.95
C VAL A 436 8.72 -3.20 23.98
N TRP A 437 7.54 -2.63 23.77
CA TRP A 437 6.35 -2.87 24.58
C TRP A 437 5.36 -3.71 23.79
N ALA A 438 4.70 -4.64 24.48
CA ALA A 438 3.51 -5.32 24.04
C ALA A 438 2.36 -4.86 24.96
N LEU A 439 1.24 -4.44 24.38
CA LEU A 439 0.05 -3.97 25.09
C LEU A 439 -1.11 -4.90 24.74
N ASP A 440 -1.80 -5.42 25.75
CA ASP A 440 -2.91 -6.39 25.65
C ASP A 440 -4.25 -5.85 26.18
#